data_AF-A0A5C9AB70-F1
#
_entry.id   AF-A0A5C9AB70-F1
#
_cell.length_a   1.000
_cell.length_b   1.000
_cell.length_c   1.000
_cell.angle_alpha   90.00
_cell.angle_beta   90.00
_cell.angle_gamma   90.00
#
_symmetry.space_group_name_H-M   'P 1'
#
loop_
_entity.id
_entity.type
_entity.pdbx_description
1 polymer ?
#
loop_
_entity_poly.entity_id
_entity_poly.type
_entity_poly.pdbx_seq_one_letter_code
_entity_poly.pdbx_strand_id
1 'polypeptide(L)'
;PTGLHQVLNTIAWFQIGEFTNAAGTVFHGDINRFYAGDGTAGMFMSGFFPIMMFGLPGAALAMYFAAPKERRPMVGGMLLSVAVTAFLTGVTEPLEFLFMFLAPLLYLLHALLTGISLFVATLLGIHAGFSFSAGAIDYALMYNLPAASQNVWMLLVMGVVFFAIYFVVFSLVIRMFNLKTPGREDKEDEIVTEEANSNTEEGLNQLATNYIAAVGGTDNLKAIDACITRLRLTVADS
;
A
#
# COMPACT_ATOMS: atom_id res chain seq x y z
N PRO A 1 -1.11 -2.02 -10.17
CA PRO A 1 -2.43 -1.51 -10.58
C PRO A 1 -3.46 -2.57 -11.05
N THR A 2 -3.09 -3.55 -11.87
CA THR A 2 -4.06 -4.45 -12.55
C THR A 2 -4.36 -5.76 -11.82
N GLY A 3 -3.85 -5.94 -10.61
CA GLY A 3 -3.92 -7.24 -9.89
C GLY A 3 -2.98 -8.33 -10.42
N LEU A 4 -2.35 -8.14 -11.58
CA LEU A 4 -1.44 -9.13 -12.20
C LEU A 4 -0.19 -9.44 -11.38
N HIS A 5 0.14 -8.62 -10.37
CA HIS A 5 1.25 -8.88 -9.45
C HIS A 5 1.10 -10.22 -8.71
N GLN A 6 -0.15 -10.68 -8.49
CA GLN A 6 -0.41 -11.98 -7.85
C GLN A 6 0.17 -13.15 -8.66
N VAL A 7 0.19 -13.06 -9.99
CA VAL A 7 0.77 -14.12 -10.84
C VAL A 7 2.28 -14.20 -10.64
N LEU A 8 2.96 -13.05 -10.68
CA LEU A 8 4.41 -12.97 -10.48
C LEU A 8 4.81 -13.38 -9.06
N ASN A 9 4.09 -12.89 -8.06
CA ASN A 9 4.28 -13.23 -6.66
C ASN A 9 4.08 -14.73 -6.44
N THR A 10 3.06 -15.34 -7.06
CA THR A 10 2.81 -16.78 -6.94
C THR A 10 4.01 -17.60 -7.39
N ILE A 11 4.65 -17.19 -8.49
CA ILE A 11 5.84 -17.86 -9.01
C ILE A 11 7.00 -17.74 -7.99
N ALA A 12 7.32 -16.52 -7.54
CA ALA A 12 8.43 -16.31 -6.61
C ALA A 12 8.20 -16.97 -5.24
N TRP A 13 7.02 -16.79 -4.67
CA TRP A 13 6.72 -17.16 -3.28
C TRP A 13 6.31 -18.62 -3.11
N PHE A 14 5.76 -19.27 -4.15
CA PHE A 14 5.23 -20.64 -4.04
C PHE A 14 5.82 -21.66 -5.03
N GLN A 15 6.58 -21.23 -6.04
CA GLN A 15 7.09 -22.14 -7.07
C GLN A 15 8.61 -22.14 -7.21
N ILE A 16 9.27 -20.99 -7.09
CA ILE A 16 10.72 -20.88 -7.32
C ILE A 16 11.53 -21.48 -6.17
N GLY A 17 12.46 -22.36 -6.55
CA GLY A 17 13.40 -23.01 -5.64
C GLY A 17 12.80 -24.21 -4.91
N GLU A 18 13.67 -25.05 -4.38
CA GLU A 18 13.33 -26.32 -3.74
C GLU A 18 14.12 -26.46 -2.43
N PHE A 19 13.47 -26.97 -1.38
CA PHE A 19 14.11 -27.32 -0.12
C PHE A 19 13.54 -28.64 0.40
N THR A 20 14.41 -29.59 0.72
CA THR A 20 14.01 -30.84 1.39
C THR A 20 14.38 -30.76 2.87
N ASN A 21 13.39 -30.88 3.75
CA ASN A 21 13.63 -30.81 5.19
C ASN A 21 14.18 -32.15 5.73
N ALA A 22 14.51 -32.18 7.03
CA ALA A 22 15.04 -33.38 7.70
C ALA A 22 14.08 -34.59 7.68
N ALA A 23 12.79 -34.38 7.44
CA ALA A 23 11.78 -35.44 7.31
C ALA A 23 11.65 -35.99 5.87
N GLY A 24 12.42 -35.46 4.91
CA GLY A 24 12.34 -35.84 3.49
C GLY A 24 11.19 -35.18 2.73
N THR A 25 10.49 -34.22 3.33
CA THR A 25 9.42 -33.47 2.66
C THR A 25 10.01 -32.34 1.83
N VAL A 26 9.58 -32.24 0.57
CA VAL A 26 10.02 -31.22 -0.38
C VAL A 26 9.09 -30.01 -0.36
N PHE A 27 9.65 -28.82 -0.21
CA PHE A 27 8.96 -27.53 -0.21
C PHE A 27 9.41 -26.68 -1.41
N HIS A 28 8.46 -25.99 -2.02
CA HIS A 28 8.69 -25.11 -3.17
C HIS A 28 8.26 -23.68 -2.87
N GLY A 29 8.99 -22.72 -3.44
CA GLY A 29 8.71 -21.31 -3.26
C GLY A 29 9.27 -20.70 -1.99
N ASP A 30 9.60 -19.41 -2.06
CA ASP A 30 10.31 -18.70 -1.00
C ASP A 30 9.58 -18.74 0.36
N ILE A 31 8.26 -18.61 0.37
CA ILE A 31 7.45 -18.63 1.60
C ILE A 31 7.53 -20.00 2.27
N ASN A 32 7.19 -21.06 1.54
CA ASN A 32 7.11 -22.40 2.11
C ASN A 32 8.48 -22.91 2.56
N ARG A 33 9.53 -22.59 1.79
CA ARG A 33 10.91 -22.91 2.14
C ARG A 33 11.33 -22.21 3.43
N PHE A 34 11.05 -20.91 3.57
CA PHE A 34 11.35 -20.16 4.80
C PHE A 34 10.66 -20.77 6.02
N TYR A 35 9.36 -21.08 5.93
CA TYR A 35 8.63 -21.71 7.03
C TYR A 35 9.08 -23.15 7.33
N ALA A 36 9.65 -23.85 6.35
CA ALA A 36 10.24 -25.17 6.54
C ALA A 36 11.63 -25.14 7.18
N GLY A 37 12.21 -23.95 7.43
CA GLY A 37 13.51 -23.78 8.07
C GLY A 37 14.67 -23.54 7.10
N ASP A 38 14.40 -23.23 5.82
CA ASP A 38 15.45 -22.92 4.85
C ASP A 38 16.00 -21.50 5.08
N GLY A 39 17.21 -21.42 5.66
CA GLY A 39 17.91 -20.15 5.90
C GLY A 39 18.41 -19.43 4.63
N THR A 40 18.21 -20.00 3.44
CA THR A 40 18.48 -19.35 2.15
C THR A 40 17.22 -18.77 1.50
N ALA A 41 16.05 -19.00 2.08
CA ALA A 41 14.77 -18.47 1.62
C ALA A 41 14.42 -17.14 2.30
N GLY A 42 13.46 -16.40 1.75
CA GLY A 42 13.05 -15.06 2.22
C GLY A 42 13.72 -13.91 1.47
N MET A 43 14.49 -14.20 0.41
CA MET A 43 15.14 -13.21 -0.45
C MET A 43 14.13 -12.41 -1.30
N PHE A 44 13.01 -13.04 -1.71
CA PHE A 44 11.94 -12.38 -2.45
C PHE A 44 10.92 -11.71 -1.53
N MET A 45 11.22 -11.63 -0.23
CA MET A 45 10.30 -11.19 0.81
C MET A 45 10.85 -10.03 1.65
N SER A 46 12.10 -10.14 2.10
CA SER A 46 12.68 -9.24 3.11
C SER A 46 12.66 -7.76 2.72
N GLY A 47 12.86 -7.44 1.45
CA GLY A 47 12.86 -6.05 0.97
C GLY A 47 11.50 -5.35 0.91
N PHE A 48 10.39 -6.05 1.16
CA PHE A 48 9.07 -5.41 1.27
C PHE A 48 8.89 -4.67 2.60
N PHE A 49 9.47 -5.19 3.70
CA PHE A 49 9.34 -4.59 5.04
C PHE A 49 9.74 -3.10 5.10
N PRO A 50 10.92 -2.68 4.59
CA PRO A 50 11.31 -1.26 4.64
C PRO A 50 10.34 -0.34 3.89
N ILE A 51 9.73 -0.83 2.81
CA ILE A 51 8.83 -0.04 1.98
C ILE A 51 7.46 0.09 2.64
N MET A 52 6.88 -1.04 3.05
CA MET A 52 5.53 -1.09 3.60
C MET A 52 5.47 -0.44 4.98
N MET A 53 6.47 -0.72 5.83
CA MET A 53 6.55 -0.14 7.16
C MET A 53 7.03 1.31 7.15
N PHE A 54 7.79 1.78 6.17
CA PHE A 54 8.41 3.11 6.30
C PHE A 54 8.38 3.96 5.04
N GLY A 55 8.69 3.39 3.88
CA GLY A 55 8.63 4.12 2.60
C GLY A 55 7.26 4.75 2.35
N LEU A 56 6.19 3.96 2.41
CA LEU A 56 4.83 4.45 2.17
C LEU A 56 4.33 5.44 3.23
N PRO A 57 4.55 5.24 4.54
CA PRO A 57 4.35 6.29 5.53
C PRO A 57 5.13 7.59 5.23
N GLY A 58 6.36 7.49 4.73
CA GLY A 58 7.14 8.63 4.26
C GLY A 58 6.50 9.34 3.06
N ALA A 59 5.93 8.59 2.11
CA ALA A 59 5.14 9.15 1.01
C ALA A 59 3.86 9.84 1.49
N ALA A 60 3.11 9.23 2.42
CA ALA A 60 1.94 9.86 3.02
C ALA A 60 2.29 11.18 3.69
N LEU A 61 3.41 11.23 4.43
CA LEU A 61 3.88 12.47 5.03
C LEU A 61 4.26 13.53 3.99
N ALA A 62 4.92 13.13 2.89
CA ALA A 62 5.24 14.02 1.78
C ALA A 62 3.97 14.60 1.14
N MET A 63 2.95 13.76 0.89
CA MET A 63 1.66 14.19 0.35
C MET A 63 0.94 15.17 1.28
N TYR A 64 0.95 14.88 2.60
CA TYR A 64 0.37 15.77 3.61
C TYR A 64 1.03 17.16 3.58
N PHE A 65 2.36 17.23 3.53
CA PHE A 65 3.06 18.52 3.47
C PHE A 65 2.96 19.23 2.12
N ALA A 66 2.69 18.48 1.05
CA ALA A 66 2.45 19.05 -0.27
C ALA A 66 1.05 19.67 -0.40
N ALA A 67 0.07 19.23 0.39
CA ALA A 67 -1.27 19.82 0.40
C ALA A 67 -1.24 21.28 0.93
N PRO A 68 -2.09 22.18 0.38
CA PRO A 68 -2.30 23.53 0.90
C PRO A 68 -2.63 23.49 2.39
N LYS A 69 -2.15 24.48 3.15
CA LYS A 69 -2.28 24.48 4.63
C LYS A 69 -3.72 24.37 5.08
N GLU A 70 -4.63 24.96 4.32
CA GLU A 70 -6.07 25.00 4.54
C GLU A 70 -6.71 23.62 4.38
N ARG A 71 -6.16 22.77 3.51
CA ARG A 71 -6.65 21.41 3.23
C ARG A 71 -5.92 20.31 4.01
N ARG A 72 -4.85 20.63 4.74
CA ARG A 72 -4.10 19.66 5.56
C ARG A 72 -4.95 18.98 6.64
N PRO A 73 -5.82 19.67 7.38
CA PRO A 73 -6.69 19.01 8.36
C PRO A 73 -7.57 17.93 7.71
N MET A 74 -8.12 18.22 6.53
CA MET A 74 -8.97 17.31 5.74
C MET A 74 -8.20 16.05 5.31
N VAL A 75 -7.02 16.19 4.69
CA VAL A 75 -6.28 15.03 4.18
C VAL A 75 -5.47 14.29 5.26
N GLY A 76 -5.16 14.94 6.37
CA GLY A 76 -4.28 14.42 7.41
C GLY A 76 -4.80 13.15 8.08
N GLY A 77 -6.08 13.12 8.45
CA GLY A 77 -6.68 11.95 9.08
C GLY A 77 -6.70 10.73 8.15
N MET A 78 -7.08 10.94 6.89
CA MET A 78 -7.08 9.90 5.87
C MET A 78 -5.66 9.34 5.64
N LEU A 79 -4.69 10.22 5.35
CA LEU A 79 -3.31 9.83 5.07
C LEU A 79 -2.65 9.12 6.25
N LEU A 80 -2.91 9.57 7.48
CA LEU A 80 -2.41 8.91 8.68
C LEU A 80 -3.03 7.52 8.83
N SER A 81 -4.35 7.38 8.66
CA SER A 81 -5.05 6.10 8.78
C SER A 81 -4.47 5.06 7.82
N VAL A 82 -4.39 5.38 6.52
CA VAL A 82 -3.88 4.44 5.52
C VAL A 82 -2.38 4.17 5.69
N ALA A 83 -1.59 5.14 6.16
CA ALA A 83 -0.18 4.94 6.47
C ALA A 83 0.03 4.01 7.67
N VAL A 84 -0.80 4.13 8.72
CA VAL A 84 -0.76 3.22 9.88
C VAL A 84 -1.21 1.82 9.49
N THR A 85 -2.23 1.68 8.62
CA THR A 85 -2.61 0.38 8.06
C THR A 85 -1.45 -0.25 7.32
N ALA A 86 -0.81 0.47 6.38
CA ALA A 86 0.37 -0.02 5.67
C ALA A 86 1.52 -0.40 6.63
N PHE A 87 1.75 0.41 7.67
CA PHE A 87 2.76 0.11 8.68
C PHE A 87 2.48 -1.21 9.41
N LEU A 88 1.26 -1.38 9.92
CA LEU A 88 0.92 -2.50 10.80
C LEU A 88 0.73 -3.81 10.04
N THR A 89 -0.05 -3.77 8.96
CA THR A 89 -0.49 -4.97 8.23
C THR A 89 0.30 -5.19 6.96
N GLY A 90 0.92 -4.13 6.43
CA GLY A 90 1.61 -4.17 5.15
C GLY A 90 0.70 -4.05 3.94
N VAL A 91 -0.61 -3.81 4.15
CA VAL A 91 -1.57 -3.53 3.07
C VAL A 91 -1.34 -2.12 2.55
N THR A 92 -1.04 -2.00 1.27
CA THR A 92 -0.55 -0.73 0.68
C THR A 92 -1.54 -0.09 -0.26
N GLU A 93 -2.47 -0.87 -0.80
CA GLU A 93 -3.43 -0.48 -1.82
C GLU A 93 -4.20 0.80 -1.46
N PRO A 94 -4.75 0.97 -0.24
CA PRO A 94 -5.47 2.19 0.12
C PRO A 94 -4.62 3.46 0.01
N LEU A 95 -3.30 3.36 0.22
CA LEU A 95 -2.38 4.49 0.11
C LEU A 95 -1.89 4.66 -1.33
N GLU A 96 -1.57 3.58 -2.02
CA GLU A 96 -1.12 3.61 -3.42
C GLU A 96 -2.21 4.17 -4.36
N PHE A 97 -3.46 3.82 -4.10
CA PHE A 97 -4.60 4.23 -4.94
C PHE A 97 -4.80 5.75 -4.94
N LEU A 98 -4.39 6.43 -3.86
CA LEU A 98 -4.46 7.88 -3.72
C LEU A 98 -3.53 8.65 -4.67
N PHE A 99 -2.50 8.01 -5.24
CA PHE A 99 -1.58 8.69 -6.15
C PHE A 99 -1.31 7.93 -7.44
N MET A 100 -1.62 6.63 -7.54
CA MET A 100 -1.29 5.85 -8.73
C MET A 100 -1.97 6.38 -10.00
N PHE A 101 -3.20 6.90 -9.88
CA PHE A 101 -3.98 7.40 -11.02
C PHE A 101 -3.76 8.89 -11.26
N LEU A 102 -3.63 9.67 -10.18
CA LEU A 102 -3.40 11.12 -10.27
C LEU A 102 -1.95 11.47 -10.60
N ALA A 103 -1.00 10.61 -10.24
CA ALA A 103 0.43 10.83 -10.39
C ALA A 103 1.17 9.51 -10.75
N PRO A 104 1.02 9.00 -11.99
CA PRO A 104 1.66 7.75 -12.42
C PRO A 104 3.18 7.73 -12.24
N LEU A 105 3.83 8.89 -12.30
CA LEU A 105 5.26 9.03 -12.05
C LEU A 105 5.66 8.63 -10.62
N LEU A 106 4.85 8.99 -9.62
CA LEU A 106 5.10 8.58 -8.23
C LEU A 106 4.94 7.08 -8.06
N TYR A 107 4.03 6.45 -8.80
CA TYR A 107 3.89 5.00 -8.82
C TYR A 107 5.08 4.29 -9.45
N LEU A 108 5.64 4.83 -10.53
CA LEU A 108 6.87 4.30 -11.11
C LEU A 108 8.06 4.43 -10.14
N LEU A 109 8.19 5.58 -9.47
CA LEU A 109 9.22 5.78 -8.44
C LEU A 109 9.05 4.82 -7.28
N HIS A 110 7.82 4.63 -6.81
CA HIS A 110 7.51 3.63 -5.78
C HIS A 110 7.98 2.24 -6.22
N ALA A 111 7.61 1.78 -7.41
CA ALA A 111 8.00 0.46 -7.92
C ALA A 111 9.53 0.30 -8.02
N LEU A 112 10.24 1.33 -8.47
CA LEU A 112 11.70 1.32 -8.58
C LEU A 112 12.37 1.27 -7.20
N LEU A 113 11.90 2.09 -6.25
CA LEU A 113 12.41 2.09 -4.88
C LEU A 113 12.15 0.75 -4.17
N THR A 114 11.00 0.11 -4.43
CA THR A 114 10.70 -1.24 -3.94
C THR A 114 11.67 -2.27 -4.50
N GLY A 115 11.96 -2.22 -5.81
CA GLY A 115 12.99 -3.07 -6.42
C GLY A 115 14.37 -2.88 -5.81
N ILE A 116 14.76 -1.63 -5.54
CA ILE A 116 16.03 -1.31 -4.86
C ILE A 116 16.05 -1.88 -3.44
N SER A 117 14.95 -1.76 -2.69
CA SER A 117 14.85 -2.32 -1.34
C SER A 117 15.03 -3.83 -1.33
N LEU A 118 14.37 -4.55 -2.24
CA LEU A 118 14.55 -5.99 -2.45
C LEU A 118 15.99 -6.37 -2.81
N PHE A 119 16.59 -5.63 -3.73
CA PHE A 119 17.99 -5.84 -4.11
C PHE A 119 18.95 -5.63 -2.94
N VAL A 120 18.80 -4.53 -2.19
CA VAL A 120 19.66 -4.21 -1.05
C VAL A 120 19.48 -5.22 0.08
N ALA A 121 18.25 -5.62 0.41
CA ALA A 121 18.00 -6.61 1.46
C ALA A 121 18.66 -7.96 1.10
N THR A 122 18.54 -8.37 -0.16
CA THR A 122 19.18 -9.59 -0.67
C THR A 122 20.71 -9.47 -0.65
N LEU A 123 21.27 -8.34 -1.08
CA LEU A 123 22.71 -8.08 -1.09
C LEU A 123 23.31 -8.13 0.32
N LEU A 124 22.57 -7.65 1.32
CA LEU A 124 22.95 -7.70 2.74
C LEU A 124 22.69 -9.07 3.38
N GLY A 125 22.20 -10.05 2.62
CA GLY A 125 21.90 -11.40 3.11
C GLY A 125 20.80 -11.43 4.16
N ILE A 126 19.85 -10.49 4.09
CA ILE A 126 18.73 -10.42 5.04
C ILE A 126 17.63 -11.37 4.57
N HIS A 127 17.33 -12.36 5.41
CA HIS A 127 16.31 -13.37 5.17
C HIS A 127 15.20 -13.20 6.20
N ALA A 128 14.02 -12.76 5.75
CA ALA A 128 12.84 -12.57 6.58
C ALA A 128 11.59 -12.97 5.80
N GLY A 129 10.79 -13.86 6.38
CA GLY A 129 9.47 -14.20 5.86
C GLY A 129 8.38 -13.25 6.36
N PHE A 130 7.19 -13.42 5.82
CA PHE A 130 5.94 -12.79 6.22
C PHE A 130 4.79 -13.75 5.90
N SER A 131 3.70 -13.66 6.67
CA SER A 131 2.51 -14.49 6.50
C SER A 131 1.44 -13.83 5.64
N PHE A 132 1.41 -12.50 5.62
CA PHE A 132 0.39 -11.73 4.91
C PHE A 132 0.99 -10.72 3.95
N SER A 133 1.67 -9.69 4.46
CA SER A 133 2.11 -8.56 3.61
C SER A 133 3.26 -7.75 4.20
N ALA A 134 4.18 -8.35 4.96
CA ALA A 134 5.40 -7.68 5.44
C ALA A 134 5.17 -6.39 6.27
N GLY A 135 4.07 -6.34 7.03
CA GLY A 135 3.80 -5.29 8.02
C GLY A 135 4.59 -5.48 9.32
N ALA A 136 4.45 -4.53 10.25
CA ALA A 136 5.09 -4.59 11.56
C ALA A 136 4.65 -5.82 12.38
N ILE A 137 3.41 -6.28 12.20
CA ILE A 137 2.91 -7.51 12.82
C ILE A 137 3.68 -8.72 12.29
N ASP A 138 3.81 -8.84 10.96
CA ASP A 138 4.61 -9.90 10.33
C ASP A 138 6.06 -9.81 10.81
N TYR A 139 6.65 -8.61 10.86
CA TYR A 139 8.03 -8.44 11.30
C TYR A 139 8.23 -8.97 12.73
N ALA A 140 7.34 -8.62 13.65
CA ALA A 140 7.42 -9.05 15.04
C ALA A 140 7.24 -10.57 15.19
N LEU A 141 6.30 -11.16 14.46
CA LEU A 141 6.05 -12.59 14.48
C LEU A 141 7.20 -13.38 13.84
N MET A 142 7.84 -12.81 12.81
CA MET A 142 8.83 -13.51 12.01
C MET A 142 10.28 -13.34 12.49
N TYR A 143 10.51 -12.40 13.41
CA TYR A 143 11.85 -12.00 13.86
C TYR A 143 12.72 -13.15 14.40
N ASN A 144 12.12 -14.11 15.12
CA ASN A 144 12.83 -15.20 15.80
C ASN A 144 12.64 -16.58 15.14
N LEU A 145 12.14 -16.65 13.90
CA LEU A 145 12.04 -17.95 13.24
C LEU A 145 13.43 -18.54 12.96
N PRO A 146 13.59 -19.88 12.97
CA PRO A 146 14.88 -20.52 12.70
C PRO A 146 15.52 -20.16 11.35
N ALA A 147 14.70 -19.86 10.34
CA ALA A 147 15.15 -19.44 9.01
C ALA A 147 15.49 -17.94 8.91
N ALA A 148 15.08 -17.12 9.88
CA ALA A 148 15.38 -15.70 9.87
C ALA A 148 16.89 -15.46 10.06
N SER A 149 17.45 -14.55 9.27
CA SER A 149 18.86 -14.20 9.41
C SER A 149 19.12 -13.40 10.68
N GLN A 150 20.36 -13.46 11.20
CA GLN A 150 20.73 -12.76 12.44
C GLN A 150 20.68 -11.22 12.30
N ASN A 151 20.67 -10.71 11.07
CA ASN A 151 20.66 -9.30 10.75
C ASN A 151 19.27 -8.76 10.35
N VAL A 152 18.17 -9.46 10.65
CA VAL A 152 16.79 -9.00 10.36
C VAL A 152 16.48 -7.62 10.95
N TRP A 153 17.09 -7.24 12.07
CA TRP A 153 16.97 -5.89 12.65
C TRP A 153 17.41 -4.76 11.70
N MET A 154 18.26 -5.05 10.72
CA MET A 154 18.67 -4.09 9.70
C MET A 154 17.50 -3.64 8.82
N LEU A 155 16.40 -4.40 8.74
CA LEU A 155 15.18 -3.97 8.02
C LEU A 155 14.56 -2.71 8.63
N LEU A 156 14.67 -2.52 9.95
CA LEU A 156 14.22 -1.28 10.60
C LEU A 156 15.13 -0.09 10.25
N VAL A 157 16.44 -0.33 10.17
CA VAL A 157 17.41 0.69 9.76
C VAL A 157 17.19 1.08 8.30
N MET A 158 17.06 0.08 7.41
CA MET A 158 16.67 0.30 6.01
C MET A 158 15.35 1.04 5.94
N GLY A 159 14.38 0.67 6.78
CA GLY A 159 13.09 1.32 6.90
C GLY A 159 13.22 2.82 7.14
N VAL A 160 13.95 3.23 8.19
CA VAL A 160 14.18 4.66 8.49
C VAL A 160 14.87 5.38 7.33
N VAL A 161 15.83 4.74 6.66
CA VAL A 161 16.49 5.30 5.47
C VAL A 161 15.49 5.48 4.32
N PHE A 162 14.68 4.47 4.03
CA PHE A 162 13.64 4.53 3.01
C PHE A 162 12.54 5.53 3.35
N PHE A 163 12.18 5.71 4.63
CA PHE A 163 11.27 6.77 5.06
C PHE A 163 11.78 8.14 4.59
N ALA A 164 13.05 8.44 4.88
CA ALA A 164 13.66 9.71 4.49
C ALA A 164 13.76 9.85 2.97
N ILE A 165 14.16 8.78 2.26
CA ILE A 165 14.23 8.78 0.79
C ILE A 165 12.84 9.04 0.19
N TYR A 166 11.82 8.30 0.61
CA TYR A 166 10.46 8.48 0.12
C TYR A 166 9.97 9.89 0.42
N PHE A 167 10.14 10.38 1.65
CA PHE A 167 9.72 11.72 2.03
C PHE A 167 10.34 12.79 1.12
N VAL A 168 11.67 12.73 0.92
CA VAL A 168 12.39 13.72 0.11
C VAL A 168 12.03 13.59 -1.37
N VAL A 169 12.12 12.39 -1.94
CA VAL A 169 11.87 12.15 -3.37
C VAL A 169 10.43 12.50 -3.72
N PHE A 170 9.45 12.03 -2.94
CA PHE A 170 8.05 12.38 -3.19
C PHE A 170 7.85 13.88 -3.05
N SER A 171 8.35 14.52 -1.99
CA SER A 171 8.21 15.97 -1.81
C SER A 171 8.78 16.77 -2.97
N LEU A 172 9.94 16.38 -3.49
CA LEU A 172 10.59 17.05 -4.62
C LEU A 172 9.79 16.85 -5.91
N VAL A 173 9.43 15.61 -6.24
CA VAL A 173 8.72 15.27 -7.48
C VAL A 173 7.31 15.88 -7.50
N ILE A 174 6.61 15.83 -6.36
CA ILE A 174 5.28 16.44 -6.19
C ILE A 174 5.33 17.96 -6.40
N ARG A 175 6.39 18.65 -5.95
CA ARG A 175 6.53 20.10 -6.11
C ARG A 175 7.03 20.48 -7.50
N MET A 176 8.03 19.77 -8.02
CA MET A 176 8.67 20.05 -9.30
C MET A 176 7.72 19.87 -10.48
N PHE A 177 6.89 18.82 -10.46
CA PHE A 177 5.91 18.55 -11.51
C PHE A 177 4.50 19.02 -11.17
N ASN A 178 4.32 19.73 -10.06
CA ASN A 178 3.02 20.21 -9.59
C ASN A 178 1.94 19.12 -9.58
N LEU A 179 2.28 17.93 -9.06
CA LEU A 179 1.40 16.76 -9.12
C LEU A 179 0.17 16.93 -8.24
N LYS A 180 -0.97 16.45 -8.73
CA LYS A 180 -2.29 16.50 -8.08
C LYS A 180 -2.44 15.38 -7.05
N THR A 181 -1.63 15.39 -6.01
CA THR A 181 -1.79 14.46 -4.87
C THR A 181 -3.00 14.84 -4.02
N PRO A 182 -3.51 13.97 -3.13
CA PRO A 182 -4.71 14.27 -2.32
C PRO A 182 -4.67 15.65 -1.68
N GLY A 183 -5.75 16.42 -1.85
CA GLY A 183 -5.86 17.80 -1.38
C GLY A 183 -5.24 18.86 -2.29
N ARG A 184 -4.60 18.48 -3.40
CA ARG A 184 -4.10 19.40 -4.45
C ARG A 184 -4.95 19.41 -5.72
N GLU A 185 -6.13 18.80 -5.69
CA GLU A 185 -7.11 18.82 -6.79
C GLU A 185 -7.63 20.25 -7.06
N ASP A 186 -8.01 20.51 -8.31
CA ASP A 186 -8.57 21.81 -8.69
C ASP A 186 -9.96 22.01 -8.06
N LYS A 187 -10.35 23.26 -7.80
CA LYS A 187 -11.62 23.56 -7.13
C LYS A 187 -12.86 23.11 -7.91
N GLU A 188 -12.75 22.94 -9.23
CA GLU A 188 -13.85 22.44 -10.06
C GLU A 188 -14.04 20.92 -9.93
N ASP A 189 -13.03 20.19 -9.44
CA ASP A 189 -13.13 18.75 -9.12
C ASP A 189 -13.77 18.51 -7.74
N GLU A 190 -14.11 19.56 -6.98
CA GLU A 190 -14.72 19.51 -5.63
C GLU A 190 -16.19 19.08 -5.60
N ILE A 191 -16.68 18.30 -6.58
CA ILE A 191 -18.07 17.83 -6.57
C ILE A 191 -18.30 16.78 -5.43
N VAL A 192 -17.24 16.32 -4.73
CA VAL A 192 -17.35 15.22 -3.75
C VAL A 192 -16.71 15.49 -2.37
N THR A 193 -16.28 16.72 -2.04
CA THR A 193 -15.50 16.95 -0.79
C THR A 193 -15.95 18.12 0.08
N GLU A 194 -17.20 18.60 -0.03
CA GLU A 194 -17.80 19.17 1.17
C GLU A 194 -18.13 18.03 2.13
N GLU A 195 -17.56 18.12 3.33
CA GLU A 195 -17.50 17.10 4.38
C GLU A 195 -18.88 16.48 4.70
N ALA A 196 -19.23 15.45 3.96
CA ALA A 196 -20.13 14.45 4.46
C ALA A 196 -19.40 13.62 5.52
N ASN A 197 -19.49 14.02 6.79
CA ASN A 197 -19.14 13.11 7.88
C ASN A 197 -20.05 11.88 7.78
N SER A 198 -19.55 10.77 7.23
CA SER A 198 -20.32 9.54 7.04
C SER A 198 -20.75 8.89 8.37
N ASN A 199 -20.34 9.46 9.51
CA ASN A 199 -20.81 9.06 10.84
C ASN A 199 -22.00 9.89 11.34
N THR A 200 -22.45 10.91 10.59
CA THR A 200 -23.67 11.67 10.88
C THR A 200 -24.71 11.43 9.78
N GLU A 201 -25.98 11.48 10.16
CA GLU A 201 -27.11 11.31 9.23
C GLU A 201 -27.11 12.39 8.14
N GLU A 202 -26.74 13.62 8.49
CA GLU A 202 -26.60 14.75 7.57
C GLU A 202 -25.49 14.52 6.55
N GLY A 203 -24.33 14.02 6.98
CA GLY A 203 -23.23 13.68 6.08
C GLY A 203 -23.59 12.51 5.17
N LEU A 204 -24.25 11.47 5.68
CA LEU A 204 -24.71 10.35 4.85
C LEU A 204 -25.69 10.81 3.74
N ASN A 205 -26.60 11.72 4.06
CA ASN A 205 -27.54 12.28 3.08
C ASN A 205 -26.83 13.14 2.01
N GLN A 206 -25.84 13.93 2.42
CA GLN A 206 -25.07 14.74 1.48
C GLN A 206 -24.19 13.87 0.57
N LEU A 207 -23.57 12.83 1.12
CA LEU A 207 -22.82 11.84 0.35
C LEU A 207 -23.71 11.13 -0.67
N ALA A 208 -24.90 10.68 -0.26
CA ALA A 208 -25.86 10.04 -1.15
C ALA A 208 -26.28 10.97 -2.29
N THR A 209 -26.52 12.25 -1.99
CA THR A 209 -26.90 13.26 -2.99
C THR A 209 -25.78 13.49 -4.01
N ASN A 210 -24.54 13.60 -3.55
CA ASN A 210 -23.37 13.77 -4.42
C ASN A 210 -23.14 12.54 -5.32
N TYR A 211 -23.31 11.32 -4.78
CA TYR A 211 -23.22 10.09 -5.59
C TYR A 211 -24.31 10.01 -6.65
N ILE A 212 -25.56 10.40 -6.33
CA ILE A 212 -26.66 10.44 -7.30
C ILE A 212 -26.34 11.43 -8.44
N ALA A 213 -25.80 12.61 -8.11
CA ALA A 213 -25.39 13.57 -9.13
C ALA A 213 -24.27 13.02 -10.03
N ALA A 214 -23.26 12.35 -9.44
CA ALA A 214 -22.14 11.78 -10.18
C ALA A 214 -22.55 10.67 -11.15
N VAL A 215 -23.63 9.93 -10.86
CA VAL A 215 -24.16 8.89 -11.76
C VAL A 215 -25.22 9.43 -12.74
N GLY A 216 -25.31 10.74 -12.97
CA GLY A 216 -26.22 11.33 -13.95
C GLY A 216 -27.62 11.67 -13.43
N GLY A 217 -27.80 11.71 -12.11
CA GLY A 217 -29.06 12.10 -11.45
C GLY A 217 -30.00 10.93 -11.16
N THR A 218 -31.10 11.23 -10.46
CA THR A 218 -32.11 10.24 -10.06
C THR A 218 -32.73 9.54 -11.26
N ASP A 219 -32.89 10.25 -12.36
CA ASP A 219 -33.55 9.75 -13.58
C ASP A 219 -32.68 8.72 -14.30
N ASN A 220 -31.37 8.70 -14.04
CA ASN A 220 -30.47 7.69 -14.58
C ASN A 220 -30.50 6.39 -13.77
N LEU A 221 -31.02 6.38 -12.54
CA LEU A 221 -31.03 5.20 -11.65
C LEU A 221 -32.26 4.33 -11.86
N LYS A 222 -32.07 3.11 -12.37
CA LYS A 222 -33.14 2.11 -12.57
C LYS A 222 -33.37 1.19 -11.37
N ALA A 223 -32.30 0.81 -10.69
CA ALA A 223 -32.37 -0.06 -9.51
C ALA A 223 -31.18 0.17 -8.59
N ILE A 224 -31.45 0.12 -7.28
CA ILE A 224 -30.45 0.22 -6.22
C ILE A 224 -30.59 -1.02 -5.35
N ASP A 225 -29.52 -1.79 -5.22
CA ASP A 225 -29.43 -2.98 -4.38
C ASP A 225 -28.17 -2.90 -3.51
N ALA A 226 -28.22 -3.44 -2.30
CA ALA A 226 -27.10 -3.37 -1.37
C ALA A 226 -26.94 -4.66 -0.56
N CYS A 227 -25.69 -5.05 -0.34
CA CYS A 227 -25.31 -5.99 0.71
C CYS A 227 -24.27 -5.36 1.63
N ILE A 228 -23.88 -6.07 2.70
CA ILE A 228 -23.01 -5.57 3.78
C ILE A 228 -21.76 -4.82 3.27
N THR A 229 -21.17 -5.27 2.16
CA THR A 229 -19.92 -4.71 1.61
C THR A 229 -20.04 -4.16 0.19
N ARG A 230 -21.22 -4.14 -0.41
CA ARG A 230 -21.38 -3.74 -1.82
C ARG A 230 -22.69 -3.04 -2.08
N LEU A 231 -22.62 -1.86 -2.68
CA LEU A 231 -23.73 -1.17 -3.32
C LEU A 231 -23.73 -1.50 -4.82
N ARG A 232 -24.87 -1.86 -5.37
CA ARG A 232 -25.09 -2.13 -6.80
C ARG A 232 -26.07 -1.11 -7.35
N LEU A 233 -25.65 -0.41 -8.40
CA LEU A 233 -26.47 0.56 -9.11
C LEU A 233 -26.69 0.05 -10.54
N THR A 234 -27.94 0.04 -10.98
CA THR A 234 -28.29 -0.17 -12.39
C THR A 234 -28.65 1.17 -12.99
N VAL A 235 -27.88 1.63 -13.97
CA VAL A 235 -28.09 2.93 -14.63
C VAL A 235 -28.68 2.77 -16.03
N ALA A 236 -29.35 3.81 -16.54
CA ALA A 236 -29.89 3.83 -17.89
C ALA A 236 -28.80 4.09 -18.94
N ASP A 237 -27.88 4.99 -18.61
CA ASP A 237 -26.72 5.41 -19.40
C ASP A 237 -25.45 5.40 -18.52
N SER A 238 -24.30 5.02 -19.08
CA SER A 238 -23.05 4.73 -18.36
C SER A 238 -22.01 5.84 -18.49
#